data_AF-A0A3P7FBB2-F1
#
_entry.id   AF-A0A3P7FBB2-F1
#
_cell.length_a   1.000
_cell.length_b   1.000
_cell.length_c   1.000
_cell.angle_alpha   90.00
_cell.angle_beta   90.00
_cell.angle_gamma   90.00
#
_symmetry.space_group_name_H-M   'P 1'
#
loop_
_entity.id
_entity.type
_entity.pdbx_description
1 polymer ?
#
loop_
_entity_poly.entity_id
_entity_poly.type
_entity_poly.pdbx_seq_one_letter_code
_entity_poly.pdbx_strand_id
1 'polypeptide(L)'
;MTIDGWYPRDHMPDDYPKNEEERRAAAIKYGMRLEDYKPYDKDDCYKYAGNYPDYGCVTYDHKDPYENWSDPHYRRNWGEGMDIQAIMHTSDRDSYTSIDDEETSI
;
A
#
# COMPACT_ATOMS: atom_id res chain seq x y z
N MET A 1 -30.11 -10.98 -3.04
CA MET A 1 -29.43 -10.30 -4.16
C MET A 1 -27.95 -10.38 -3.86
N THR A 2 -27.19 -11.15 -4.63
CA THR A 2 -25.73 -11.21 -4.54
C THR A 2 -25.22 -10.53 -5.81
N ILE A 3 -24.61 -9.36 -5.67
CA ILE A 3 -23.93 -8.69 -6.78
C ILE A 3 -22.59 -9.42 -6.92
N ASP A 4 -22.39 -10.08 -8.05
CA ASP A 4 -21.12 -10.75 -8.36
C ASP A 4 -19.97 -9.71 -8.37
N GLY A 5 -18.86 -10.03 -7.72
CA GLY A 5 -17.72 -9.12 -7.59
C GLY A 5 -17.90 -7.98 -6.58
N TRP A 6 -18.93 -8.00 -5.72
CA TRP A 6 -19.12 -7.00 -4.66
C TRP A 6 -18.63 -7.48 -3.28
N TYR A 7 -18.41 -8.78 -3.10
CA TYR A 7 -18.05 -9.30 -1.79
C TYR A 7 -16.57 -9.07 -1.51
N PRO A 8 -16.19 -8.81 -0.24
CA PRO A 8 -14.79 -8.62 0.14
C PRO A 8 -13.86 -9.75 -0.33
N ARG A 9 -14.37 -10.99 -0.44
CA ARG A 9 -13.64 -12.17 -0.94
C ARG A 9 -13.15 -12.01 -2.38
N ASP A 10 -13.92 -11.33 -3.22
CA ASP A 10 -13.59 -11.14 -4.64
C ASP A 10 -12.42 -10.15 -4.83
N HIS A 11 -12.16 -9.34 -3.79
CA HIS A 11 -11.08 -8.35 -3.75
C HIS A 11 -9.88 -8.77 -2.89
N MET A 12 -9.90 -9.97 -2.30
CA MET A 12 -8.79 -10.45 -1.48
C MET A 12 -7.51 -10.63 -2.31
N PRO A 13 -6.31 -10.42 -1.75
CA PRO A 13 -5.06 -10.74 -2.43
C PRO A 13 -5.01 -12.22 -2.87
N ASP A 14 -4.35 -12.46 -3.99
CA ASP A 14 -4.11 -13.80 -4.57
C ASP A 14 -2.60 -14.15 -4.47
N ASP A 15 -2.24 -15.32 -4.99
CA ASP A 15 -0.85 -15.77 -5.09
C ASP A 15 0.02 -14.85 -5.97
N TYR A 16 1.34 -14.91 -5.76
CA TYR A 16 2.31 -14.13 -6.52
C TYR A 16 2.17 -14.35 -8.05
N PRO A 17 2.11 -13.28 -8.87
CA PRO A 17 1.94 -13.39 -10.31
C PRO A 17 3.17 -14.02 -10.97
N LYS A 18 2.96 -15.09 -11.76
CA LYS A 18 4.02 -15.86 -12.41
C LYS A 18 4.25 -15.45 -13.86
N ASN A 19 3.26 -14.81 -14.47
CA ASN A 19 3.30 -14.36 -15.86
C ASN A 19 2.82 -12.90 -16.00
N GLU A 20 3.04 -12.33 -17.18
CA GLU A 20 2.71 -10.93 -17.46
C GLU A 20 1.20 -10.64 -17.46
N GLU A 21 0.38 -11.64 -17.81
CA GLU A 21 -1.08 -11.53 -17.83
C GLU A 21 -1.65 -11.46 -16.40
N GLU A 22 -1.18 -12.32 -15.51
CA GLU A 22 -1.48 -12.29 -14.07
C GLU A 22 -1.00 -10.99 -13.44
N ARG A 23 0.19 -10.52 -13.80
CA ARG A 23 0.73 -9.23 -13.34
C ARG A 23 -0.18 -8.07 -13.75
N ARG A 24 -0.67 -8.09 -14.99
CA ARG A 24 -1.61 -7.08 -15.50
C ARG A 24 -2.98 -7.16 -14.83
N ALA A 25 -3.50 -8.37 -14.61
CA ALA A 25 -4.77 -8.55 -13.91
C ALA A 25 -4.69 -8.06 -12.45
N ALA A 26 -3.58 -8.34 -11.76
CA ALA A 26 -3.32 -7.87 -10.41
C ALA A 26 -3.19 -6.33 -10.36
N ALA A 27 -2.44 -5.71 -11.29
CA ALA A 27 -2.34 -4.25 -11.38
C ALA A 27 -3.73 -3.60 -11.52
N ILE A 28 -4.59 -4.14 -12.39
CA ILE A 28 -5.97 -3.66 -12.57
C ILE A 28 -6.79 -3.83 -11.28
N LYS A 29 -6.66 -4.98 -10.59
CA LYS A 29 -7.36 -5.26 -9.34
C LYS A 29 -7.03 -4.24 -8.24
N TYR A 30 -5.78 -3.80 -8.17
CA TYR A 30 -5.32 -2.77 -7.23
C TYR A 30 -5.48 -1.33 -7.73
N GLY A 31 -6.02 -1.12 -8.93
CA GLY A 31 -6.16 0.22 -9.53
C GLY A 31 -4.82 0.88 -9.87
N MET A 32 -3.75 0.10 -10.00
CA MET A 32 -2.41 0.58 -10.32
C MET A 32 -2.13 0.48 -11.83
N ARG A 33 -1.20 1.30 -12.29
CA ARG A 33 -0.61 1.14 -13.62
C ARG A 33 0.32 -0.07 -13.62
N LEU A 34 0.48 -0.71 -14.78
CA LEU A 34 1.31 -1.93 -14.89
C LEU A 34 2.80 -1.64 -14.63
N GLU A 35 3.24 -0.44 -14.99
CA GLU A 35 4.58 0.08 -14.74
C GLU A 35 4.89 0.32 -13.26
N ASP A 36 3.89 0.73 -12.49
CA ASP A 36 4.02 1.01 -11.05
C ASP A 36 3.76 -0.23 -10.19
N TYR A 37 3.08 -1.24 -10.74
CA TYR A 37 2.76 -2.47 -10.03
C TYR A 37 3.99 -3.37 -9.88
N LYS A 38 4.49 -3.44 -8.65
CA LYS A 38 5.56 -4.34 -8.23
C LYS A 38 5.12 -5.07 -6.95
N PRO A 39 4.90 -6.39 -6.97
CA PRO A 39 4.66 -7.15 -5.75
C PRO A 39 5.93 -7.31 -4.92
N TYR A 40 5.77 -7.58 -3.62
CA TYR A 40 6.87 -7.95 -2.73
C TYR A 40 7.60 -9.20 -3.22
N ASP A 41 8.94 -9.23 -3.07
CA ASP A 41 9.74 -10.39 -3.49
C ASP A 41 9.27 -11.67 -2.78
N LYS A 42 9.12 -12.74 -3.55
CA LYS A 42 8.73 -14.07 -3.05
C LYS A 42 9.74 -14.65 -2.07
N ASP A 43 11.00 -14.22 -2.16
CA ASP A 43 12.09 -14.71 -1.31
C ASP A 43 12.26 -13.85 -0.03
N ASP A 44 11.52 -12.74 0.11
CA ASP A 44 11.48 -11.93 1.34
C ASP A 44 10.54 -12.56 2.37
N CYS A 45 11.12 -13.30 3.32
CA CYS A 45 10.35 -14.00 4.34
C CYS A 45 9.59 -13.10 5.32
N TYR A 46 9.93 -11.80 5.40
CA TYR A 46 9.29 -10.85 6.32
C TYR A 46 8.17 -10.06 5.66
N LYS A 47 8.29 -9.74 4.37
CA LYS A 47 7.35 -8.87 3.65
C LYS A 47 6.51 -9.57 2.59
N TYR A 48 6.82 -10.82 2.24
CA TYR A 48 6.08 -11.55 1.22
C TYR A 48 4.57 -11.62 1.54
N ALA A 49 3.75 -11.13 0.61
CA ALA A 49 2.30 -10.99 0.76
C ALA A 49 1.52 -11.38 -0.52
N GLY A 50 2.03 -12.34 -1.31
CA GLY A 50 1.38 -12.80 -2.53
C GLY A 50 1.43 -11.76 -3.66
N ASN A 51 0.29 -11.42 -4.25
CA ASN A 51 0.18 -10.38 -5.28
C ASN A 51 0.02 -8.96 -4.72
N TYR A 52 0.16 -8.76 -3.41
CA TYR A 52 0.02 -7.43 -2.82
C TYR A 52 1.15 -6.50 -3.33
N PRO A 53 0.82 -5.30 -3.84
CA PRO A 53 1.82 -4.37 -4.33
C PRO A 53 2.65 -3.76 -3.20
N ASP A 54 3.93 -3.54 -3.50
CA ASP A 54 4.84 -2.72 -2.72
C ASP A 54 4.61 -1.24 -3.08
N TYR A 55 3.89 -0.52 -2.21
CA TYR A 55 3.65 0.92 -2.35
C TYR A 55 4.86 1.77 -1.91
N GLY A 56 5.91 1.14 -1.38
CA GLY A 56 7.01 1.83 -0.71
C GLY A 56 6.62 2.38 0.66
N CYS A 57 7.61 2.97 1.34
CA CYS A 57 7.40 3.61 2.63
C CYS A 57 6.97 5.07 2.42
N VAL A 58 5.67 5.35 2.56
CA VAL A 58 5.13 6.73 2.58
C VAL A 58 4.48 6.96 3.93
N THR A 59 5.07 7.83 4.74
CA THR A 59 4.54 8.16 6.07
C THR A 59 3.56 9.32 6.04
N TYR A 60 2.85 9.51 7.15
CA TYR A 60 1.89 10.60 7.30
C TYR A 60 2.47 11.98 6.94
N ASP A 61 3.72 12.24 7.34
CA ASP A 61 4.40 13.53 7.13
C ASP A 61 4.79 13.79 5.68
N HIS A 62 5.01 12.74 4.89
CA HIS A 62 5.35 12.87 3.47
C HIS A 62 4.15 13.27 2.60
N LYS A 63 2.93 13.16 3.13
CA LYS A 63 1.69 13.49 2.41
C LYS A 63 1.31 14.96 2.59
N ASP A 64 0.77 15.57 1.54
CA ASP A 64 0.35 16.99 1.55
C ASP A 64 -0.69 17.26 2.66
N PRO A 65 -0.39 18.13 3.65
CA PRO A 65 -1.35 18.47 4.70
C PRO A 65 -2.54 19.31 4.22
N TYR A 66 -2.47 19.94 3.03
CA TYR A 66 -3.48 20.87 2.52
C TYR A 66 -4.46 20.25 1.52
N GLU A 67 -4.20 19.02 1.08
CA GLU A 67 -5.10 18.27 0.21
C GLU A 67 -6.41 17.90 0.94
N ASN A 68 -7.52 17.85 0.22
CA ASN A 68 -8.82 17.49 0.79
C ASN A 68 -9.01 15.96 0.80
N TRP A 69 -8.28 15.30 1.71
CA TRP A 69 -8.30 13.84 1.87
C TRP A 69 -9.70 13.30 2.21
N SER A 70 -10.04 12.14 1.66
CA SER A 70 -11.28 11.43 2.06
C SER A 70 -11.28 11.02 3.54
N ASP A 71 -10.10 10.73 4.08
CA ASP A 71 -9.82 10.42 5.47
C ASP A 71 -8.70 11.35 5.99
N PRO A 72 -9.06 12.52 6.56
CA PRO A 72 -8.08 13.51 7.00
C PRO A 72 -7.17 13.03 8.13
N HIS A 73 -7.62 12.08 8.96
CA HIS A 73 -6.86 11.61 10.11
C HIS A 73 -5.61 10.84 9.68
N TYR A 74 -5.70 10.11 8.56
CA TYR A 74 -4.59 9.34 7.99
C TYR A 74 -4.04 9.93 6.69
N ARG A 75 -4.54 11.10 6.24
CA ARG A 75 -4.23 11.70 4.93
C ARG A 75 -4.34 10.67 3.80
N ARG A 76 -5.53 10.11 3.62
CA ARG A 76 -5.77 9.02 2.65
C ARG A 76 -7.06 9.21 1.88
N ASN A 77 -7.05 8.79 0.61
CA ASN A 77 -8.22 8.81 -0.25
C ASN A 77 -8.96 7.46 -0.28
N TRP A 78 -10.25 7.52 -0.57
CA TRP A 78 -11.04 6.30 -0.75
C TRP A 78 -10.56 5.52 -1.98
N GLY A 79 -10.26 4.24 -1.80
CA GLY A 79 -9.71 3.38 -2.86
C GLY A 79 -8.19 3.50 -3.08
N GLU A 80 -7.50 4.37 -2.34
CA GLU A 80 -6.04 4.38 -2.29
C GLU A 80 -5.54 3.09 -1.66
N GLY A 81 -4.49 2.51 -2.27
CA GLY A 81 -3.78 1.37 -1.72
C GLY A 81 -3.13 1.68 -0.37
N MET A 82 -2.90 0.64 0.43
CA MET A 82 -2.28 0.76 1.76
C MET A 82 -0.93 0.08 1.75
N ASP A 83 0.10 0.75 2.28
CA ASP A 83 1.35 0.05 2.57
C ASP A 83 1.14 -1.04 3.65
N ILE A 84 1.92 -2.12 3.60
CA ILE A 84 1.81 -3.24 4.55
C ILE A 84 2.13 -2.80 6.00
N GLN A 85 2.96 -1.77 6.16
CA GLN A 85 3.30 -1.13 7.44
C GLN A 85 2.54 0.18 7.66
N ALA A 86 1.44 0.45 6.94
CA ALA A 86 0.69 1.70 7.10
C ALA A 86 0.21 1.98 8.54
N ILE A 87 0.01 0.94 9.34
CA ILE A 87 -0.33 1.06 10.76
C ILE A 87 0.86 1.57 11.60
N MET A 88 2.10 1.34 11.18
CA MET A 88 3.30 1.87 11.84
C MET A 88 3.49 3.36 11.52
N HIS A 89 3.16 3.79 10.29
CA HIS A 89 3.40 5.15 9.81
C HIS A 89 2.20 6.09 9.99
N THR A 90 1.39 5.87 11.03
CA THR A 90 0.32 6.78 11.41
C THR A 90 0.90 8.04 12.08
N SER A 91 0.12 9.11 12.11
CA SER A 91 0.57 10.42 12.63
C SER A 91 1.07 10.41 14.08
N ASP A 92 0.64 9.42 14.87
CA ASP A 92 0.95 9.28 16.29
C ASP A 92 2.15 8.36 16.59
N ARG A 93 2.74 7.71 15.57
CA ARG A 93 3.70 6.62 15.78
C ARG A 93 5.10 6.87 15.24
N ASP A 94 5.21 7.25 13.98
CA ASP A 94 6.50 7.36 13.29
C ASP A 94 6.51 8.65 12.46
N SER A 95 7.35 9.60 12.88
CA SER A 95 7.58 10.87 12.21
C SER A 95 8.94 10.88 11.53
N TYR A 96 8.95 11.23 10.24
CA TYR A 96 10.20 11.39 9.47
C TYR A 96 10.56 12.86 9.30
N THR A 97 9.93 13.75 10.07
CA THR A 97 10.40 15.12 10.16
C THR A 97 11.77 15.13 10.84
N SER A 98 12.66 15.98 10.37
CA SER A 98 14.11 16.04 10.68
C SER A 98 14.52 16.17 12.16
N ILE A 99 13.58 16.06 13.10
CA ILE A 99 13.84 16.02 14.54
C ILE A 99 14.23 14.60 14.97
N ASP A 100 13.69 13.55 14.33
CA ASP A 100 13.96 12.16 14.73
C ASP A 100 15.12 11.50 13.94
N ASP A 101 15.43 12.01 12.75
CA ASP A 101 16.57 11.54 11.93
C ASP A 101 17.94 11.82 12.59
N GLU A 102 18.03 12.82 13.47
CA GLU A 102 19.29 13.14 14.17
C GLU A 102 19.58 12.20 15.36
N GLU A 103 18.57 11.54 15.96
CA GLU A 103 18.81 10.64 17.11
C GLU A 103 19.09 9.18 16.71
N THR A 104 18.74 8.75 15.50
CA THR A 104 18.95 7.36 15.03
C THR A 104 20.27 7.14 14.28
N SER A 105 21.09 8.18 14.15
CA SER A 105 22.43 8.12 13.57
C SER A 105 23.52 8.00 14.67
N ILE A 106 23.57 6.88 15.38
CA ILE A 106 24.71 6.42 16.23
C ILE A 106 25.15 5.04 15.77
#